data_AF-X1DYJ2-F1
#
_entry.id   AF-X1DYJ2-F1
#
_cell.length_a   1.000
_cell.length_b   1.000
_cell.length_c   1.000
_cell.angle_alpha   90.00
_cell.angle_beta   90.00
_cell.angle_gamma   90.00
#
_symmetry.space_group_name_H-M   'P 1'
#
loop_
_entity.id
_entity.type
_entity.pdbx_description
1 polymer ?
#
loop_
_entity_poly.entity_id
_entity_poly.type
_entity_poly.pdbx_seq_one_letter_code
_entity_poly.pdbx_strand_id
1 'polypeptide(L)' 'MGNLENGERFETYCIYGAAGSGVIELNGATAHLGKIGDRLTIMSYGHYSPVEADDAKPAVILLDEKNVIVRESGTVHC' A
#
# COMPACT_ATOMS: atom_id res chain seq x y z
N MET A 1 -3.67 6.34 1.19
CA MET A 1 -2.23 6.44 1.51
C MET A 1 -2.04 7.22 2.79
N GLY A 2 -1.07 6.83 3.62
CA GLY A 2 -0.60 7.65 4.75
C GLY A 2 0.92 7.66 4.78
N ASN A 3 1.53 8.84 4.90
CA ASN A 3 2.97 9.01 5.01
C ASN A 3 3.36 9.20 6.48
N LEU A 4 4.23 8.33 7.00
CA LEU A 4 4.58 8.31 8.42
C LEU A 4 5.48 9.48 8.83
N GLU A 5 6.34 9.94 7.93
CA GLU A 5 7.37 10.95 8.22
C GLU A 5 6.82 12.37 8.23
N ASN A 6 5.81 12.67 7.39
CA ASN A 6 5.24 14.02 7.28
C ASN A 6 3.76 14.12 7.68
N GLY A 7 3.09 12.99 7.92
CA GLY A 7 1.67 12.96 8.33
C GLY A 7 0.67 13.19 7.20
N GLU A 8 1.12 13.35 5.95
CA GLU A 8 0.24 13.54 4.80
C GLU A 8 -0.66 12.32 4.58
N ARG A 9 -1.92 12.59 4.22
CA ARG A 9 -2.94 11.58 3.94
C ARG A 9 -3.63 11.93 2.63
N PHE A 10 -3.59 11.00 1.69
CA PHE A 10 -4.13 11.23 0.36
C PHE A 10 -4.65 9.93 -0.28
N GLU A 11 -5.45 10.10 -1.32
CA GLU A 11 -6.04 9.03 -2.11
C GLU A 11 -5.58 9.17 -3.56
N THR A 12 -5.24 8.03 -4.16
CA THR A 12 -4.81 7.94 -5.56
C THR A 12 -5.01 6.49 -6.02
N TYR A 13 -4.75 6.24 -7.30
CA TYR A 13 -4.81 4.91 -7.89
C TYR A 13 -3.40 4.31 -8.06
N CYS A 14 -3.34 2.97 -8.21
CA CYS A 14 -2.10 2.24 -8.43
C CYS A 14 -1.81 2.09 -9.94
N ILE A 15 -0.55 2.22 -10.33
CA ILE A 15 -0.03 1.83 -11.64
C ILE A 15 1.03 0.75 -11.39
N TYR A 16 0.94 -0.37 -12.10
CA TYR A 16 1.90 -1.46 -11.92
C TYR A 16 3.29 -1.08 -12.39
N GLY A 17 4.27 -1.22 -11.50
CA GLY A 17 5.70 -1.19 -11.84
C GLY A 17 6.17 -2.53 -12.41
N ALA A 18 7.45 -2.59 -12.80
CA ALA A 18 8.07 -3.83 -13.25
C ALA A 18 8.06 -4.90 -12.14
N ALA A 19 7.69 -6.14 -12.50
CA ALA A 19 7.64 -7.25 -11.55
C ALA A 19 9.00 -7.48 -10.87
N GLY A 20 9.01 -7.73 -9.57
CA GLY A 20 10.22 -7.96 -8.77
C GLY A 20 11.09 -6.72 -8.50
N SER A 21 10.71 -5.53 -8.98
CA SER A 21 11.50 -4.31 -8.78
C SER A 21 11.45 -3.74 -7.36
N GLY A 22 10.38 -4.02 -6.60
CA GLY A 22 10.13 -3.38 -5.31
C GLY A 22 9.86 -1.87 -5.40
N VAL A 23 9.56 -1.34 -6.60
CA VAL A 23 9.37 0.10 -6.78
C VAL A 23 8.07 0.57 -6.14
N ILE A 24 8.16 1.66 -5.36
CA ILE A 24 7.03 2.44 -4.88
C ILE A 24 7.33 3.89 -5.23
N GLU A 25 6.52 4.47 -6.12
CA GLU A 25 6.76 5.79 -6.68
C GLU A 25 5.51 6.67 -6.56
N LEU A 26 5.69 7.87 -6.01
CA LEU A 26 4.65 8.90 -6.00
C LEU A 26 4.85 9.80 -7.22
N ASN A 27 3.92 9.73 -8.17
CA ASN A 27 3.99 10.43 -9.44
C ASN A 27 3.04 11.63 -9.49
N GLY A 28 3.37 12.61 -10.34
CA GLY A 28 2.54 13.80 -10.57
C GLY A 28 2.31 14.62 -9.30
N ALA A 29 1.07 15.03 -9.04
CA ALA A 29 0.73 15.86 -7.87
C ALA A 29 1.11 15.20 -6.53
N THR A 30 1.05 13.87 -6.45
CA THR A 30 1.41 13.14 -5.22
C THR A 30 2.91 13.18 -4.91
N ALA A 31 3.76 13.50 -5.89
CA ALA A 31 5.20 13.67 -5.67
C ALA A 31 5.52 14.84 -4.71
N HIS A 32 4.60 15.79 -4.53
CA HIS A 32 4.75 16.88 -3.57
C HIS A 32 4.40 16.47 -2.13
N LEU A 33 3.78 15.30 -1.93
CA LEU A 33 3.27 14.81 -0.64
C LEU A 33 4.20 13.81 0.05
N GLY A 34 5.39 13.58 -0.53
CA GLY A 34 6.40 12.70 0.03
C GLY A 34 7.75 12.90 -0.64
N LYS A 35 8.77 12.25 -0.10
CA LYS A 35 10.13 12.24 -0.65
C LYS A 35 10.69 10.82 -0.63
N ILE A 36 11.75 10.60 -1.41
CA ILE A 36 12.48 9.33 -1.40
C ILE A 36 12.93 9.01 0.03
N GLY A 37 12.61 7.79 0.49
CA GLY A 37 12.94 7.29 1.83
C GLY A 37 11.81 7.41 2.85
N ASP A 38 10.72 8.13 2.54
CA ASP A 38 9.54 8.14 3.41
C ASP A 38 8.86 6.76 3.41
N ARG A 39 8.36 6.36 4.58
CA ARG A 39 7.61 5.13 4.81
C ARG A 39 6.12 5.40 4.64
N LEU A 40 5.52 4.62 3.76
CA LEU A 40 4.11 4.75 3.41
C LEU A 40 3.31 3.57 3.95
N THR A 41 2.09 3.86 4.42
CA THR A 41 1.03 2.88 4.59
C THR A 41 0.06 2.97 3.42
N ILE A 42 0.03 1.92 2.60
CA ILE A 42 -0.84 1.80 1.43
C ILE A 42 -2.06 0.96 1.84
N MET A 43 -3.25 1.49 1.63
CA MET A 43 -4.51 0.84 1.97
C MET A 43 -5.42 0.85 0.76
N SER A 44 -6.07 -0.28 0.49
CA SER A 44 -7.14 -0.42 -0.47
C SER A 44 -8.39 -0.91 0.26
N TYR A 45 -9.54 -0.41 -0.15
CA TYR A 45 -10.82 -0.74 0.47
C TYR A 45 -11.74 -1.37 -0.57
N GLY A 46 -12.49 -2.37 -0.14
CA GLY A 46 -13.58 -2.96 -0.91
C GLY A 46 -14.91 -2.72 -0.20
N HIS A 47 -16.00 -2.74 -0.96
CA HIS A 47 -17.34 -2.79 -0.39
C HIS A 47 -17.74 -4.24 -0.17
N TYR A 48 -18.21 -4.53 1.04
CA TYR A 48 -18.67 -5.84 1.46
C TYR A 48 -20.03 -5.69 2.13
N SER A 49 -20.92 -6.65 1.93
CA SER A 49 -22.06 -6.84 2.82
C SER A 49 -21.57 -7.27 4.22
N PRO A 50 -22.40 -7.10 5.28
CA PRO A 50 -22.02 -7.54 6.62
C PRO A 50 -21.60 -9.01 6.69
N VAL A 51 -22.29 -9.89 5.93
CA VAL A 51 -21.98 -11.33 5.88
C VAL A 51 -20.64 -11.59 5.21
N GLU A 52 -20.33 -10.90 4.11
CA GLU A 52 -19.03 -11.04 3.44
C GLU A 52 -17.88 -10.45 4.28
N ALA A 53 -18.16 -9.42 5.09
CA ALA A 53 -17.17 -8.77 5.93
C ALA A 53 -16.71 -9.66 7.11
N ASP A 54 -17.60 -10.48 7.68
CA ASP A 54 -17.26 -11.43 8.76
C ASP A 54 -16.21 -12.47 8.31
N ASP A 55 -16.28 -12.88 7.05
CA ASP A 55 -15.35 -13.84 6.45
C ASP A 55 -14.14 -13.18 5.74
N ALA A 56 -14.12 -11.85 5.65
CA ALA A 56 -13.09 -11.13 4.92
C ALA A 56 -11.71 -11.29 5.59
N LYS A 57 -10.72 -11.75 4.81
CA LYS A 57 -9.31 -11.90 5.25
C LYS A 57 -8.43 -10.91 4.50
N PRO A 58 -8.29 -9.66 4.98
CA PRO A 58 -7.52 -8.64 4.28
C PRO A 58 -6.06 -9.08 4.13
N ALA A 59 -5.51 -8.87 2.94
CA ALA A 59 -4.07 -9.03 2.71
C ALA A 59 -3.31 -7.98 3.53
N VAL A 60 -2.39 -8.43 4.38
CA VAL A 60 -1.47 -7.56 5.10
C VAL A 60 -0.06 -7.98 4.72
N ILE A 61 0.64 -7.09 4.01
CA ILE A 61 2.01 -7.27 3.55
C ILE A 61 2.89 -6.28 4.29
N LEU A 62 3.90 -6.78 5.01
CA LEU A 62 4.92 -5.98 5.66
C LEU A 62 6.20 -6.07 4.84
N LEU A 63 6.74 -4.89 4.51
CA LEU A 63 7.98 -4.73 3.76
C LEU A 63 9.11 -4.24 4.67
N ASP A 64 10.35 -4.56 4.33
CA ASP A 64 11.55 -3.94 4.91
C ASP A 64 11.93 -2.62 4.20
N GLU A 65 13.05 -2.03 4.61
CA GLU A 65 13.58 -0.77 4.04
C GLU A 65 13.98 -0.87 2.56
N LYS A 66 14.10 -2.08 2.01
CA LYS A 66 14.40 -2.34 0.61
C LYS A 66 13.15 -2.74 -0.18
N ASN A 67 11.97 -2.57 0.41
CA ASN A 67 10.68 -3.02 -0.12
C ASN A 67 10.62 -4.53 -0.38
N VAL A 68 11.40 -5.32 0.37
CA VAL A 68 11.33 -6.79 0.33
C VAL A 68 10.29 -7.25 1.34
N ILE A 69 9.47 -8.22 0.95
CA ILE A 69 8.43 -8.76 1.82
C ILE A 69 9.07 -9.57 2.94
N VAL A 70 8.79 -9.17 4.19
CA VAL A 70 9.25 -9.87 5.40
C VAL A 70 8.14 -10.68 6.08
N ARG A 71 6.88 -10.31 5.84
CA ARG A 71 5.72 -11.02 6.37
C ARG A 71 4.49 -10.77 5.51
N GLU A 72 3.73 -11.84 5.28
CA GLU A 72 2.41 -11.79 4.65
C GLU A 72 1.39 -12.51 5.52
N SER A 73 0.15 -12.04 5.50
CA SER A 73 -1.00 -12.71 6.13
C SER A 73 -2.29 -12.34 5.42
N GLY A 74 -3.31 -13.19 5.54
CA GLY A 74 -4.60 -13.01 4.86
C GLY A 74 -4.60 -13.60 3.45
N THR A 75 -5.56 -13.18 2.63
CA THR A 75 -5.68 -13.65 1.24
C THR A 75 -5.10 -12.61 0.29
N VAL A 76 -3.92 -12.89 -0.26
CA VAL A 76 -3.35 -12.08 -1.34
C VAL A 76 -3.95 -12.55 -2.66
N HIS A 77 -4.83 -11.75 -3.24
CA HIS A 77 -5.31 -11.96 -4.60
C HIS A 77 -4.30 -11.29 -5.54
N CYS A 78 -3.45 -12.09 -6.16
CA CYS A 78 -2.57 -11.66 -7.25
C CYS A 78 -3.35 -11.50 -8.56
#